data_AF-A0A370ATV4-F1
#
_entry.id   AF-A0A370ATV4-F1
#
_cell.length_a   1.000
_cell.length_b   1.000
_cell.length_c   1.000
_cell.angle_alpha   90.00
_cell.angle_beta   90.00
_cell.angle_gamma   90.00
#
_symmetry.space_group_name_H-M   'P 1'
#
loop_
_entity.id
_entity.type
_entity.pdbx_description
1 polymer ?
#
loop_
_entity_poly.entity_id
_entity_poly.type
_entity_poly.pdbx_seq_one_letter_code
_entity_poly.pdbx_strand_id
1 'polypeptide(L)'
;MTRAEFADVRGALLQLRGSLESLRIAEGDSPYVRRLMNDLDRFQLDMEDVSGAGPGGGSPGGPRSVVRQGVPGAREVVRIADGPEHHVPWHEADDEGIGGHRR
;
A
#
# COMPACT_ATOMS: atom_id res chain seq x y z
N MET A 1 17.61 -13.63 -6.14
CA MET A 1 16.84 -14.69 -5.48
C MET A 1 16.43 -15.73 -6.50
N THR A 2 16.48 -17.00 -6.12
CA THR A 2 15.94 -18.12 -6.92
C THR A 2 14.43 -18.20 -6.74
N ARG A 3 13.74 -18.91 -7.65
CA ARG A 3 12.30 -19.14 -7.55
C ARG A 3 11.89 -19.88 -6.26
N ALA A 4 12.78 -20.74 -5.74
CA ALA A 4 12.57 -21.44 -4.48
C ALA A 4 12.60 -20.47 -3.30
N GLU A 5 13.60 -19.59 -3.23
CA GLU A 5 13.69 -18.57 -2.18
C GLU A 5 12.44 -17.66 -2.15
N PHE A 6 11.89 -17.28 -3.32
CA PHE A 6 10.63 -16.52 -3.38
C PHE A 6 9.43 -17.31 -2.85
N ALA A 7 9.37 -18.63 -3.10
CA ALA A 7 8.31 -19.48 -2.59
C ALA A 7 8.40 -19.61 -1.06
N ASP A 8 9.62 -19.71 -0.51
CA ASP A 8 9.85 -19.79 0.93
C ASP A 8 9.41 -18.51 1.64
N VAL A 9 9.79 -17.33 1.12
CA VAL A 9 9.34 -16.06 1.74
C VAL A 9 7.82 -15.92 1.64
N ARG A 10 7.19 -16.31 0.52
CA ARG A 10 5.74 -16.31 0.39
C ARG A 10 5.06 -17.21 1.43
N GLY A 11 5.63 -18.40 1.67
CA GLY A 11 5.19 -19.31 2.73
C GLY A 11 5.28 -18.65 4.12
N ALA A 12 6.39 -17.99 4.42
CA ALA A 12 6.57 -17.28 5.69
C ALA A 12 5.54 -16.15 5.90
N LEU A 13 5.22 -15.39 4.85
CA LEU A 13 4.21 -14.33 4.93
C LEU A 13 2.80 -14.87 5.19
N LEU A 14 2.45 -16.01 4.60
CA LEU A 14 1.17 -16.67 4.88
C LEU A 14 1.08 -17.14 6.33
N GLN A 15 2.17 -17.67 6.88
CA GLN A 15 2.24 -18.03 8.30
C GLN A 15 2.09 -16.80 9.20
N LEU A 16 2.81 -15.71 8.89
CA LEU A 16 2.70 -14.45 9.63
C LEU A 16 1.27 -13.89 9.62
N ARG A 17 0.58 -13.98 8.47
CA ARG A 17 -0.84 -13.60 8.36
C ARG A 17 -1.71 -14.35 9.36
N GLY A 18 -1.54 -15.67 9.44
CA GLY A 18 -2.29 -16.51 10.39
C GLY A 18 -1.98 -16.17 11.84
N SER A 19 -0.71 -15.90 12.17
CA SER A 19 -0.29 -15.47 13.50
C SER A 19 -0.88 -14.11 13.88
N LEU A 20 -0.90 -13.14 12.97
CA LEU A 20 -1.50 -11.82 13.21
C LEU A 20 -3.02 -11.88 13.33
N GLU A 21 -3.69 -12.74 12.57
CA GLU A 21 -5.13 -12.95 12.73
C GLU A 21 -5.45 -13.59 14.08
N SER A 22 -4.66 -14.58 14.50
CA SER A 22 -4.79 -15.18 15.84
C SER A 22 -4.57 -14.14 16.94
N LEU A 23 -3.58 -13.26 16.77
CA LEU A 23 -3.32 -12.14 17.67
C LEU A 23 -4.51 -11.17 17.72
N ARG A 24 -5.10 -10.84 16.56
CA ARG A 24 -6.28 -9.97 16.46
C ARG A 24 -7.49 -10.57 17.18
N ILE A 25 -7.69 -11.88 17.09
CA ILE A 25 -8.76 -12.59 17.78
C ILE A 25 -8.52 -12.58 19.30
N ALA A 26 -7.27 -12.76 19.75
CA ALA A 26 -6.92 -12.83 21.17
C ALA A 26 -6.94 -11.46 21.87
N GLU A 27 -6.33 -10.45 21.25
CA GLU A 27 -6.07 -9.13 21.86
C GLU A 27 -7.02 -8.04 21.34
N GLY A 28 -7.90 -8.38 20.39
CA GLY A 28 -8.83 -7.45 19.76
C GLY A 28 -8.20 -6.57 18.68
N ASP A 29 -9.00 -5.65 18.14
CA ASP A 29 -8.65 -4.81 16.99
C ASP A 29 -7.84 -3.56 17.38
N SER A 30 -6.70 -3.78 18.02
CA SER A 30 -5.79 -2.71 18.43
C SER A 30 -5.20 -1.94 17.21
N PRO A 31 -4.96 -0.62 17.31
CA PRO A 31 -4.29 0.14 16.25
C PRO A 31 -2.93 -0.46 15.86
N TYR A 32 -2.22 -1.10 16.79
CA TYR A 32 -0.95 -1.76 16.50
C TYR A 32 -1.12 -3.02 15.64
N VAL A 33 -2.16 -3.83 15.92
CA VAL A 33 -2.48 -5.03 15.12
C VAL A 33 -2.89 -4.65 13.71
N ARG A 34 -3.72 -3.61 13.56
CA ARG A 34 -4.10 -3.07 12.24
C ARG A 34 -2.89 -2.58 11.44
N ARG A 35 -1.92 -1.94 12.11
CA ARG A 35 -0.66 -1.51 11.48
C ARG A 35 0.16 -2.69 11.00
N LEU A 36 0.34 -3.72 11.83
CA LEU A 36 1.07 -4.93 11.46
C LEU A 36 0.42 -5.65 10.27
N MET A 37 -0.93 -5.72 10.23
CA MET A 37 -1.63 -6.26 9.07
C MET A 37 -1.42 -5.42 7.80
N ASN A 38 -1.44 -4.09 7.93
CA ASN A 38 -1.17 -3.20 6.78
C ASN A 38 0.26 -3.37 6.26
N ASP A 39 1.24 -3.46 7.16
CA ASP A 39 2.64 -3.64 6.81
C ASP A 39 2.85 -4.99 6.10
N LEU A 40 2.16 -6.04 6.54
CA LEU A 40 2.16 -7.34 5.88
C LEU A 40 1.57 -7.27 4.46
N ASP A 41 0.43 -6.61 4.29
CA ASP A 41 -0.19 -6.43 2.98
C ASP A 41 0.75 -5.65 2.03
N ARG A 42 1.42 -4.60 2.52
CA ARG A 42 2.42 -3.84 1.75
C ARG A 42 3.60 -4.71 1.34
N PHE A 43 4.12 -5.53 2.25
CA PHE A 43 5.24 -6.42 1.95
C PHE A 43 4.87 -7.45 0.87
N GLN A 44 3.64 -7.95 0.86
CA GLN A 44 3.15 -8.85 -0.20
C GLN A 44 3.12 -8.15 -1.57
N LEU A 45 2.66 -6.90 -1.63
CA LEU A 45 2.68 -6.10 -2.85
C LEU A 45 4.11 -5.85 -3.37
N ASP A 46 5.02 -5.46 -2.48
CA ASP A 46 6.43 -5.23 -2.85
C ASP A 46 7.07 -6.51 -3.41
N MET A 47 6.74 -7.68 -2.84
CA MET A 47 7.24 -8.95 -3.34
C MET A 47 6.73 -9.29 -4.74
N GLU A 48 5.48 -8.97 -5.05
CA GLU A 48 4.92 -9.13 -6.38
C GLU A 48 5.70 -8.28 -7.40
N ASP A 49 6.00 -7.03 -7.06
CA ASP A 49 6.79 -6.12 -7.89
C ASP A 49 8.22 -6.64 -8.11
N VAL A 50 8.89 -7.16 -7.07
CA VAL A 50 10.22 -7.78 -7.22
C VAL A 50 10.18 -9.02 -8.12
N SER A 51 9.12 -9.83 -8.01
CA SER A 51 8.95 -11.02 -8.86
C SER A 51 8.65 -10.68 -10.33
N GLY A 52 8.02 -9.53 -10.58
CA GLY A 52 7.72 -9.00 -11.91
C GLY A 52 8.86 -8.22 -12.57
N ALA A 53 9.84 -7.74 -11.79
CA ALA A 53 10.98 -6.92 -12.24
C ALA A 53 12.09 -7.71 -12.99
N GLY A 54 11.74 -8.81 -13.66
CA GLY A 54 12.69 -9.54 -14.52
C GLY A 54 13.30 -8.63 -15.62
N PRO A 55 14.46 -9.00 -16.20
CA PRO A 55 15.29 -8.10 -17.03
C PRO A 55 14.70 -7.67 -18.39
N GLY A 56 13.41 -7.90 -18.63
CA GLY A 56 12.65 -7.35 -19.76
C GLY A 56 11.37 -6.60 -19.37
N GLY A 57 11.10 -6.44 -18.08
CA GLY A 57 9.86 -5.85 -17.54
C GLY A 57 9.97 -4.35 -17.23
N GLY A 58 10.86 -3.63 -17.94
CA GLY A 58 10.93 -2.17 -17.84
C GLY A 58 9.63 -1.56 -18.37
N SER A 59 8.64 -1.38 -17.50
CA SER A 59 7.56 -0.44 -17.76
C SER A 59 8.20 0.97 -17.73
N PRO A 60 8.19 1.73 -18.84
CA PRO A 60 8.79 3.05 -18.84
C PRO A 60 7.84 3.99 -18.12
N GLY A 61 8.07 4.27 -16.83
CA GLY A 61 7.41 5.39 -16.17
C GLY A 61 7.25 5.30 -14.65
N GLY A 62 8.29 5.73 -13.94
CA GLY A 62 8.18 6.47 -12.66
C GLY A 62 7.62 5.75 -11.42
N PRO A 63 7.79 6.35 -10.22
CA PRO A 63 7.30 5.78 -8.97
C PRO A 63 5.77 5.70 -9.03
N ARG A 64 5.23 4.48 -8.88
CA ARG A 64 3.79 4.25 -8.92
C ARG A 64 3.16 4.76 -7.63
N SER A 65 2.72 6.02 -7.66
CA SER A 65 1.78 6.56 -6.66
C SER A 65 0.50 5.73 -6.68
N VAL A 66 0.06 5.36 -5.49
CA VAL A 66 -1.05 4.45 -5.20
C VAL A 66 -2.37 5.12 -5.62
N VAL A 67 -2.84 4.87 -6.84
CA VAL A 67 -4.20 5.26 -7.26
C VAL A 67 -5.04 4.00 -7.42
N ARG A 68 -6.16 4.03 -6.69
CA ARG A 68 -7.16 2.99 -6.50
C ARG A 68 -7.83 2.52 -7.80
N GLN A 69 -8.41 1.33 -7.66
CA GLN A 69 -9.39 0.64 -8.50
C GLN A 69 -10.17 1.50 -9.51
N GLY A 70 -10.13 1.06 -10.78
CA GLY A 70 -11.14 1.39 -11.79
C GLY A 70 -10.55 1.61 -13.19
N VAL A 71 -10.89 0.72 -14.13
CA VAL A 71 -10.66 0.79 -15.59
C VAL A 71 -9.32 0.22 -16.11
N PRO A 72 -9.34 -0.88 -16.90
CA PRO A 72 -8.20 -1.33 -17.68
C PRO A 72 -8.04 -0.47 -18.94
N GLY A 73 -6.86 0.16 -19.12
CA GLY A 73 -6.38 0.52 -20.47
C GLY A 73 -6.01 1.99 -20.73
N ALA A 74 -6.41 2.95 -19.90
CA ALA A 74 -5.93 4.32 -20.04
C ALA A 74 -5.73 4.93 -18.65
N ARG A 75 -4.48 5.25 -18.30
CA ARG A 75 -4.24 6.25 -17.28
C ARG A 75 -4.69 7.57 -17.89
N GLU A 76 -5.93 7.97 -17.61
CA GLU A 76 -6.38 9.33 -17.87
C GLU A 76 -5.49 10.26 -17.04
N VAL A 77 -4.50 10.87 -17.70
CA VAL A 77 -3.62 11.84 -17.07
C VAL A 77 -4.38 13.16 -17.01
N VAL A 78 -5.05 13.41 -15.89
CA VAL A 78 -5.64 14.71 -15.61
C VAL A 78 -4.51 15.71 -15.37
N ARG A 79 -4.29 16.62 -16.32
CA ARG A 79 -3.35 17.72 -16.15
C ARG A 79 -3.98 18.76 -15.24
N ILE A 80 -3.47 18.87 -14.02
CA ILE A 80 -3.84 19.93 -13.08
C ILE A 80 -3.05 21.18 -13.50
N ALA A 81 -3.76 22.27 -13.78
CA ALA A 81 -3.14 23.56 -14.08
C ALA A 81 -2.85 24.27 -12.77
N ASP A 82 -1.58 24.56 -12.49
CA ASP A 82 -1.17 25.34 -11.32
C ASP A 82 -1.61 26.81 -11.50
N GLY A 83 -2.82 27.12 -11.04
CA GLY A 83 -3.34 28.49 -10.90
C GLY A 83 -3.07 29.06 -9.50
N PRO A 84 -3.03 30.38 -9.31
CA PRO A 84 -2.75 31.02 -8.01
C PRO A 84 -3.68 30.57 -6.87
N GLU A 85 -4.89 30.12 -7.19
CA GLU A 85 -5.85 29.48 -6.29
C GLU A 85 -5.41 28.12 -5.70
N HIS A 86 -4.40 27.46 -6.28
CA HIS A 86 -3.87 26.18 -5.77
C HIS A 86 -2.90 26.34 -4.60
N HIS A 87 -2.52 27.58 -4.26
CA HIS A 87 -1.64 27.86 -3.12
C HIS A 87 -2.39 28.10 -1.81
N VAL A 88 -3.72 27.98 -1.79
CA VAL A 88 -4.48 28.07 -0.55
C VAL A 88 -4.22 26.77 0.24
N PRO A 89 -3.58 26.83 1.42
CA PRO A 89 -3.38 25.65 2.24
C PRO A 89 -4.76 25.13 2.64
N TRP A 90 -4.96 23.81 2.65
CA TRP A 90 -6.22 23.19 3.06
C TRP A 90 -6.42 23.43 4.56
N HIS A 91 -7.00 24.57 4.93
CA HIS A 91 -7.04 25.08 6.31
C HIS A 91 -7.76 24.16 7.30
N GLU A 92 -8.56 23.21 6.81
CA GLU A 92 -9.26 22.22 7.62
C GLU A 92 -8.92 20.77 7.26
N ALA A 93 -7.89 20.54 6.43
CA ALA A 93 -7.40 19.19 6.21
C ALA A 93 -6.58 18.76 7.42
N ASP A 94 -7.10 17.78 8.16
CA ASP A 94 -6.38 17.07 9.22
C ASP A 94 -5.20 16.30 8.59
N ASP A 95 -4.01 16.89 8.63
CA ASP A 95 -2.77 16.31 8.11
C ASP A 95 -2.13 15.31 9.10
N GLU A 96 -2.65 15.22 10.32
CA GLU A 96 -2.17 14.34 11.38
C GLU A 96 -2.81 12.93 11.32
N GLY A 97 -3.81 12.73 10.45
CA GLY A 97 -4.41 11.41 10.20
C GLY A 97 -5.22 10.85 11.37
N ILE A 98 -5.69 11.72 12.27
CA ILE A 98 -6.45 11.38 13.47
C ILE A 98 -7.94 11.64 13.22
N GLY A 99 -8.54 10.81 12.36
CA GLY A 99 -9.96 10.89 11.99
C GLY A 99 -10.87 11.30 13.15
N GLY A 100 -11.42 12.51 13.03
CA GLY A 100 -12.26 13.24 13.97
C GLY A 100 -12.78 12.52 15.21
N HIS A 101 -12.25 12.89 16.37
CA HIS A 101 -12.99 12.82 17.62
C HIS A 101 -13.50 14.21 17.98
N ARG A 102 -14.77 14.48 17.71
CA ARG A 102 -15.53 15.49 18.47
C ARG A 102 -16.55 14.74 19.32
N ARG A 103 -16.47 14.96 20.63
CA ARG A 103 -17.54 14.63 21.58
C ARG A 103 -18.68 15.63 21.45
#